data_AF-A0AAN6M359-F1
#
_entry.id   AF-A0AAN6M359-F1
#
_cell.length_a   1.000
_cell.length_b   1.000
_cell.length_c   1.000
_cell.angle_alpha   90.00
_cell.angle_beta   90.00
_cell.angle_gamma   90.00
#
_symmetry.space_group_name_H-M   'P 1'
#
loop_
_entity.id
_entity.type
_entity.pdbx_description
1 polymer ?
#
loop_
_entity_poly.entity_id
_entity_poly.type
_entity_poly.pdbx_seq_one_letter_code
_entity_poly.pdbx_strand_id
1 'polypeptide(L)'
;MTSTRSKILEASSRNTTLLTSLHALDSAPSQLYSQIQYLTDLETQKSHVEKRVARQKEKTTKELKDHKKYNESTFRRFAHKASGRTERWSEKAAKEEREYFEAIQEQKSAEDELAYVEQLIAEAEAKKVEYERDASQHGALQRELDALYNSIFAGYTPEFPEEDEREGAVGETNARLQVMHEKIKRAEVQIDRALQKGARLLKEQQAKEKEFIAEVNRVGTELKERRVELQWSREEAFRRVTGGEEIGNREMPSVEGEDEAPPAYTRTA
;
A
#
# COMPACT_ATOMS: atom_id res chain seq x y z
N MET A 1 -12.39 17.19 62.27
CA MET A 1 -11.78 16.69 61.03
C MET A 1 -11.63 15.18 61.16
N THR A 2 -12.17 14.40 60.24
CA THR A 2 -11.97 12.95 60.20
C THR A 2 -10.53 12.66 59.83
N SER A 3 -9.80 11.93 60.69
CA SER A 3 -8.43 11.48 60.44
C SER A 3 -8.36 10.61 59.18
N THR A 4 -7.24 10.67 58.45
CA THR A 4 -6.97 9.86 57.25
C THR A 4 -7.14 8.37 57.53
N ARG A 5 -6.73 7.88 58.71
CA ARG A 5 -6.98 6.50 59.16
C ARG A 5 -8.45 6.13 59.20
N SER A 6 -9.32 7.04 59.65
CA SER A 6 -10.77 6.81 59.68
C SER A 6 -11.35 6.65 58.27
N LYS A 7 -10.91 7.49 57.33
CA LYS A 7 -11.32 7.39 55.92
C LYS A 7 -10.85 6.10 55.27
N ILE A 8 -9.63 5.64 55.57
CA ILE A 8 -9.08 4.36 55.10
C ILE A 8 -9.94 3.19 55.60
N LEU A 9 -10.30 3.18 56.88
CA LEU A 9 -11.13 2.13 57.46
C LEU A 9 -12.53 2.08 56.82
N GLU A 10 -13.14 3.24 56.58
CA GLU A 10 -14.45 3.35 55.91
C GLU A 10 -14.38 2.88 54.44
N ALA A 11 -13.30 3.19 53.74
CA ALA A 11 -13.10 2.85 52.34
C ALA A 11 -12.60 1.41 52.08
N SER A 12 -12.12 0.70 53.11
CA SER A 12 -11.40 -0.57 52.98
C SER A 12 -12.18 -1.63 52.19
N SER A 13 -13.46 -1.84 52.51
CA SER A 13 -14.29 -2.84 51.82
C SER A 13 -14.51 -2.50 50.33
N ARG A 14 -14.72 -1.21 50.02
CA ARG A 14 -14.88 -0.74 48.64
C ARG A 14 -13.58 -0.88 47.87
N ASN A 15 -12.44 -0.56 48.47
CA ASN A 15 -11.12 -0.74 47.87
C ASN A 15 -10.87 -2.21 47.47
N THR A 16 -11.14 -3.15 48.37
CA THR A 16 -10.99 -4.59 48.07
C THR A 16 -11.89 -5.03 46.92
N THR A 17 -13.13 -4.55 46.89
CA THR A 17 -14.08 -4.85 45.81
C THR A 17 -13.56 -4.33 44.46
N LEU A 18 -13.14 -3.06 44.41
CA LEU A 18 -12.61 -2.43 43.21
C LEU A 18 -11.36 -3.15 42.68
N LEU A 19 -10.40 -3.46 43.55
CA LEU A 19 -9.19 -4.19 43.16
C LEU A 19 -9.49 -5.60 42.64
N THR A 20 -10.44 -6.30 43.26
CA THR A 20 -10.86 -7.64 42.80
C THR A 20 -11.48 -7.56 41.40
N SER A 21 -12.38 -6.61 41.17
CA SER A 21 -13.01 -6.40 39.86
C SER A 21 -12.02 -5.91 38.80
N LEU A 22 -11.06 -5.06 39.15
CA LEU A 22 -9.99 -4.64 38.24
C LEU A 22 -9.11 -5.81 37.83
N HIS A 23 -8.68 -6.63 38.79
CA HIS A 23 -7.84 -7.79 38.50
C HIS A 23 -8.55 -8.80 37.58
N ALA A 24 -9.86 -8.95 37.69
CA ALA A 24 -10.64 -9.80 36.79
C ALA A 24 -10.63 -9.30 35.34
N LEU A 25 -10.45 -8.00 35.12
CA LEU A 25 -10.53 -7.34 33.80
C LEU A 25 -9.17 -6.79 33.31
N ASP A 26 -8.08 -7.07 34.01
CA ASP A 26 -6.75 -6.48 33.76
C ASP A 26 -6.23 -6.77 32.33
N SER A 27 -6.60 -7.93 31.79
CA SER A 27 -6.22 -8.33 30.43
C SER A 27 -7.11 -7.73 29.33
N ALA A 28 -8.27 -7.16 29.65
CA ALA A 28 -9.25 -6.73 28.65
C ALA A 28 -8.72 -5.61 27.71
N PRO A 29 -7.99 -4.58 28.17
CA PRO A 29 -7.45 -3.55 27.27
C PRO A 29 -6.45 -4.10 26.24
N SER A 30 -5.59 -5.05 26.64
CA SER A 30 -4.60 -5.64 25.73
C SER A 30 -5.23 -6.66 24.78
N GLN A 31 -6.24 -7.40 25.23
CA GLN A 31 -7.06 -8.27 24.38
C GLN A 31 -7.80 -7.45 23.32
N LEU A 32 -8.42 -6.34 23.70
CA LEU A 32 -9.06 -5.42 22.77
C LEU A 32 -8.08 -4.91 21.71
N TYR A 33 -6.89 -4.45 22.13
CA TYR A 33 -5.87 -3.98 21.20
C TYR A 33 -5.46 -5.08 20.21
N SER A 34 -5.19 -6.28 20.71
CA SER A 34 -4.80 -7.42 19.88
C SER A 34 -5.90 -7.80 18.89
N GLN A 35 -7.16 -7.73 19.31
CA GLN A 35 -8.32 -8.01 18.46
C GLN A 35 -8.50 -6.97 17.35
N ILE A 36 -8.24 -5.68 17.63
CA ILE A 36 -8.27 -4.62 16.63
C ILE A 36 -7.19 -4.84 15.56
N GLN A 37 -5.99 -5.28 15.96
CA GLN A 37 -4.93 -5.62 15.00
C GLN A 37 -5.33 -6.81 14.13
N TYR A 38 -5.88 -7.87 14.74
CA TYR A 38 -6.36 -9.03 13.99
C TYR A 38 -7.45 -8.66 12.96
N LEU A 39 -8.39 -7.78 13.31
CA LEU A 39 -9.39 -7.26 12.37
C LEU A 39 -8.75 -6.48 11.22
N THR A 40 -7.74 -5.66 11.50
CA THR A 40 -7.01 -4.90 10.48
C THR A 40 -6.33 -5.84 9.47
N ASP A 41 -5.74 -6.93 9.96
CA ASP A 41 -5.13 -7.96 9.11
C ASP A 41 -6.18 -8.69 8.25
N LEU A 42 -7.34 -9.01 8.83
CA LEU A 42 -8.45 -9.64 8.10
C LEU A 42 -9.04 -8.71 7.03
N GLU A 43 -9.19 -7.41 7.29
CA GLU A 43 -9.64 -6.42 6.30
C GLU A 43 -8.65 -6.31 5.14
N THR A 44 -7.35 -6.37 5.44
CA THR A 44 -6.30 -6.40 4.42
C THR A 44 -6.41 -7.67 3.56
N GLN A 45 -6.58 -8.84 4.19
CA GLN A 45 -6.81 -10.11 3.49
C GLN A 45 -8.07 -10.05 2.61
N LYS A 46 -9.18 -9.52 3.14
CA LYS A 46 -10.42 -9.31 2.38
C LYS A 46 -10.17 -8.48 1.12
N SER A 47 -9.47 -7.35 1.23
CA SER A 47 -9.13 -6.52 0.06
C SER A 47 -8.32 -7.27 -1.00
N HIS A 48 -7.40 -8.14 -0.58
CA HIS A 48 -6.63 -8.97 -1.52
C HIS A 48 -7.52 -10.01 -2.22
N VAL A 49 -8.38 -10.69 -1.47
CA VAL A 49 -9.29 -11.71 -2.03
C VAL A 49 -10.32 -11.07 -2.96
N GLU A 50 -10.89 -9.93 -2.61
CA GLU A 50 -11.82 -9.17 -3.47
C GLU A 50 -11.19 -8.82 -4.83
N LYS A 51 -9.93 -8.35 -4.84
CA LYS A 51 -9.18 -8.09 -6.08
C LYS A 51 -8.99 -9.38 -6.90
N ARG A 52 -8.74 -10.50 -6.24
CA ARG A 52 -8.58 -11.81 -6.90
C ARG A 52 -9.91 -12.29 -7.50
N VAL A 53 -11.02 -12.18 -6.76
CA VAL A 53 -12.39 -12.46 -7.26
C VAL A 53 -12.70 -11.60 -8.49
N ALA A 54 -12.41 -10.30 -8.44
CA ALA A 54 -12.65 -9.41 -9.57
C ALA A 54 -11.85 -9.82 -10.82
N ARG A 55 -10.55 -10.13 -10.65
CA ARG A 55 -9.70 -10.62 -11.74
C ARG A 55 -10.22 -11.94 -12.31
N GLN A 56 -10.66 -12.85 -11.45
CA GLN A 56 -11.12 -14.17 -11.88
C GLN A 56 -12.49 -14.13 -12.58
N LYS A 57 -13.38 -13.21 -12.15
CA LYS A 57 -14.61 -12.88 -12.88
C LYS A 57 -14.29 -12.36 -14.28
N GLU A 58 -13.32 -11.45 -14.40
CA GLU A 58 -12.90 -10.95 -15.71
C GLU A 58 -12.36 -12.08 -16.61
N LYS A 59 -11.47 -12.94 -16.08
CA LYS A 59 -10.95 -14.13 -16.80
C LYS A 59 -12.09 -15.03 -17.27
N THR A 60 -13.00 -15.40 -16.38
CA THR A 60 -14.17 -16.25 -16.71
C THR A 60 -15.04 -15.63 -17.80
N THR A 61 -15.25 -14.31 -17.79
CA THR A 61 -16.01 -13.65 -18.88
C THR A 61 -15.29 -13.66 -20.23
N LYS A 62 -13.95 -13.64 -20.24
CA LYS A 62 -13.14 -13.77 -21.47
C LYS A 62 -13.23 -15.20 -22.01
N GLU A 63 -12.95 -16.20 -21.17
CA GLU A 63 -13.03 -17.61 -21.54
C GLU A 63 -14.44 -18.00 -22.02
N LEU A 64 -15.50 -17.48 -21.38
CA LEU A 64 -16.88 -17.70 -21.83
C LEU A 64 -17.12 -17.15 -23.24
N LYS A 65 -16.58 -15.97 -23.57
CA LYS A 65 -16.72 -15.38 -24.91
C LYS A 65 -16.00 -16.22 -25.95
N ASP A 66 -14.81 -16.70 -25.64
CA ASP A 66 -14.00 -17.48 -26.59
C ASP A 66 -14.55 -18.90 -26.77
N HIS A 67 -14.99 -19.56 -25.69
CA HIS A 67 -15.76 -20.80 -25.73
C HIS A 67 -17.02 -20.67 -26.60
N LYS A 68 -17.82 -19.59 -26.44
CA LYS A 68 -19.01 -19.35 -27.28
C LYS A 68 -18.65 -19.14 -28.75
N LYS A 69 -17.64 -18.33 -29.06
CA LYS A 69 -17.18 -18.11 -30.45
C LYS A 69 -16.74 -19.40 -31.13
N TYR A 70 -16.07 -20.31 -30.40
CA TYR A 70 -15.65 -21.59 -30.96
C TYR A 70 -16.82 -22.57 -31.15
N ASN A 71 -17.82 -22.57 -30.25
CA ASN A 71 -18.99 -23.43 -30.35
C ASN A 71 -20.03 -22.97 -31.41
N GLU A 72 -20.31 -21.67 -31.52
CA GLU A 72 -21.36 -21.13 -32.40
C GLU A 72 -20.93 -20.94 -33.86
N SER A 73 -19.63 -20.99 -34.17
CA SER A 73 -19.13 -20.79 -35.53
C SER A 73 -19.36 -22.02 -36.41
N THR A 74 -20.61 -22.20 -36.85
CA THR A 74 -21.07 -23.13 -37.88
C THR A 74 -20.21 -23.07 -39.15
N PHE A 75 -19.70 -21.89 -39.52
CA PHE A 75 -18.83 -21.68 -40.68
C PHE A 75 -17.48 -22.42 -40.59
N ARG A 76 -16.84 -22.46 -39.41
CA ARG A 76 -15.60 -23.26 -39.20
C ARG A 76 -15.89 -24.75 -39.22
N ARG A 77 -17.03 -25.16 -38.66
CA ARG A 77 -17.49 -26.55 -38.65
C ARG A 77 -17.71 -27.09 -40.07
N PHE A 78 -18.27 -26.27 -40.97
CA PHE A 78 -18.40 -26.60 -42.40
C PHE A 78 -17.06 -26.58 -43.15
N ALA A 79 -16.21 -25.57 -42.95
CA ALA A 79 -14.90 -25.48 -43.62
C ALA A 79 -13.95 -26.63 -43.23
N HIS A 80 -13.98 -27.11 -41.98
CA HIS A 80 -13.18 -28.25 -41.54
C HIS A 80 -13.74 -29.60 -42.00
N LYS A 81 -15.07 -29.74 -42.09
CA LYS A 81 -15.71 -30.94 -42.64
C LYS A 81 -15.44 -31.11 -44.14
N ALA A 82 -15.35 -30.00 -44.88
CA ALA A 82 -15.00 -30.01 -46.29
C ALA A 82 -13.50 -30.22 -46.57
N SER A 83 -12.61 -29.97 -45.60
CA SER A 83 -11.14 -30.08 -45.76
C SER A 83 -10.48 -31.27 -45.04
N GLY A 84 -11.26 -32.11 -44.35
CA GLY A 84 -10.78 -33.33 -43.67
C GLY A 84 -10.00 -33.10 -42.36
N ARG A 85 -9.94 -31.87 -41.83
CA ARG A 85 -9.17 -31.52 -40.61
C ARG A 85 -10.05 -31.41 -39.35
N THR A 86 -10.99 -32.33 -39.15
CA THR A 86 -11.95 -32.31 -38.03
C THR A 86 -11.31 -32.48 -36.65
N GLU A 87 -10.24 -33.27 -36.55
CA GLU A 87 -9.59 -33.61 -35.27
C GLU A 87 -8.96 -32.40 -34.55
N ARG A 88 -8.26 -31.54 -35.29
CA ARG A 88 -7.68 -30.30 -34.73
C ARG A 88 -8.73 -29.32 -34.21
N TRP A 89 -9.94 -29.35 -34.77
CA TRP A 89 -11.04 -28.50 -34.33
C TRP A 89 -11.67 -29.03 -33.04
N SER A 90 -11.90 -30.35 -32.94
CA SER A 90 -12.37 -30.96 -31.70
C SER A 90 -11.37 -30.80 -30.56
N GLU A 91 -10.08 -30.93 -30.85
CA GLU A 91 -9.02 -30.72 -29.86
C GLU A 91 -9.03 -29.28 -29.33
N LYS A 92 -9.19 -28.30 -30.22
CA LYS A 92 -9.26 -26.89 -29.84
C LYS A 92 -10.54 -26.54 -29.07
N ALA A 93 -11.70 -27.05 -29.50
CA ALA A 93 -12.95 -26.88 -28.77
C ALA A 93 -12.87 -27.49 -27.36
N ALA A 94 -12.29 -28.68 -27.23
CA ALA A 94 -12.07 -29.34 -25.93
C ALA A 94 -11.03 -28.62 -25.05
N LYS A 95 -10.12 -27.84 -25.64
CA LYS A 95 -9.17 -27.00 -24.91
C LYS A 95 -9.89 -25.77 -24.31
N GLU A 96 -10.65 -25.06 -25.14
CA GLU A 96 -11.40 -23.85 -24.72
C GLU A 96 -12.48 -24.19 -23.67
N GLU A 97 -13.12 -25.37 -23.78
CA GLU A 97 -14.06 -25.87 -22.77
C GLU A 97 -13.36 -26.13 -21.43
N ARG A 98 -12.18 -26.76 -21.45
CA ARG A 98 -11.35 -26.97 -20.24
C ARG A 98 -10.92 -25.66 -19.61
N GLU A 99 -10.43 -24.72 -20.40
CA GLU A 99 -9.97 -23.40 -19.94
C GLU A 99 -11.13 -22.60 -19.30
N TYR A 100 -12.34 -22.67 -19.87
CA TYR A 100 -13.54 -22.08 -19.28
C TYR A 100 -13.96 -22.74 -17.96
N PHE A 101 -13.98 -24.08 -17.88
CA PHE A 101 -14.32 -24.79 -16.64
C PHE A 101 -13.31 -24.52 -15.52
N GLU A 102 -12.01 -24.52 -15.83
CA GLU A 102 -10.96 -24.15 -14.88
C GLU A 102 -11.16 -22.72 -14.37
N ALA A 103 -11.47 -21.77 -15.27
CA ALA A 103 -11.73 -20.40 -14.88
C ALA A 103 -12.94 -20.26 -13.92
N ILE A 104 -14.02 -21.01 -14.15
CA ILE A 104 -15.19 -21.07 -13.25
C ILE A 104 -14.81 -21.64 -11.88
N GLN A 105 -14.07 -22.75 -11.86
CA GLN A 105 -13.66 -23.40 -10.61
C GLN A 105 -12.78 -22.46 -9.76
N GLU A 106 -11.80 -21.82 -10.39
CA GLU A 106 -10.98 -20.79 -9.76
C GLU A 106 -11.82 -19.60 -9.26
N GLN A 107 -12.84 -19.16 -10.03
CA GLN A 107 -13.73 -18.09 -9.61
C GLN A 107 -14.49 -18.48 -8.34
N LYS A 108 -15.07 -19.68 -8.35
CA LYS A 108 -15.85 -20.18 -7.23
C LYS A 108 -14.99 -20.34 -5.98
N SER A 109 -13.79 -20.90 -6.13
CA SER A 109 -12.81 -21.00 -5.03
C SER A 109 -12.48 -19.63 -4.44
N ALA A 110 -12.27 -18.60 -5.27
CA ALA A 110 -11.99 -17.26 -4.78
C ALA A 110 -13.19 -16.63 -4.07
N GLU A 111 -14.42 -16.88 -4.55
CA GLU A 111 -15.65 -16.40 -3.90
C GLU A 111 -15.91 -17.10 -2.56
N ASP A 112 -15.62 -18.40 -2.46
CA ASP A 112 -15.75 -19.16 -1.21
C ASP A 112 -14.72 -18.69 -0.16
N GLU A 113 -13.49 -18.38 -0.58
CA GLU A 113 -12.49 -17.76 0.31
C GLU A 113 -12.93 -16.38 0.79
N LEU A 114 -13.55 -15.57 -0.08
CA LEU A 114 -14.09 -14.26 0.33
C LEU A 114 -15.16 -14.42 1.40
N ALA A 115 -16.13 -15.32 1.18
CA ALA A 115 -17.19 -15.59 2.14
C ALA A 115 -16.64 -16.08 3.49
N TYR A 116 -15.59 -16.92 3.46
CA TYR A 116 -14.92 -17.38 4.66
C TYR A 116 -14.24 -16.25 5.43
N VAL A 117 -13.50 -15.35 4.75
CA VAL A 117 -12.88 -14.19 5.41
C VAL A 117 -13.94 -13.25 5.99
N GLU A 118 -15.06 -13.04 5.29
CA GLU A 118 -16.18 -12.24 5.81
C GLU A 118 -16.79 -12.84 7.08
N GLN A 119 -16.92 -14.16 7.15
CA GLN A 119 -17.35 -14.85 8.37
C GLN A 119 -16.36 -14.61 9.52
N LEU A 120 -15.05 -14.77 9.27
CA LEU A 120 -14.03 -14.52 10.29
C LEU A 120 -14.07 -13.08 10.82
N ILE A 121 -14.31 -12.10 9.94
CA ILE A 121 -14.48 -10.70 10.33
C ILE A 121 -15.70 -10.56 11.25
N ALA A 122 -16.86 -11.12 10.88
CA ALA A 122 -18.07 -11.03 11.71
C ALA A 122 -17.88 -11.64 13.10
N GLU A 123 -17.21 -12.79 13.19
CA GLU A 123 -16.87 -13.44 14.47
C GLU A 123 -15.87 -12.58 15.29
N ALA A 124 -14.89 -11.99 14.60
CA ALA A 124 -13.90 -11.12 15.21
C ALA A 124 -14.51 -9.80 15.73
N GLU A 125 -15.49 -9.24 15.02
CA GLU A 125 -16.25 -8.07 15.44
C GLU A 125 -17.10 -8.36 16.67
N ALA A 126 -17.76 -9.53 16.73
CA ALA A 126 -18.53 -9.93 17.91
C ALA A 126 -17.64 -9.99 19.17
N LYS A 127 -16.44 -10.60 19.07
CA LYS A 127 -15.46 -10.62 20.16
C LYS A 127 -14.92 -9.24 20.52
N LYS A 128 -14.71 -8.38 19.52
CA LYS A 128 -14.28 -6.99 19.76
C LYS A 128 -15.27 -6.26 20.66
N VAL A 129 -16.59 -6.41 20.42
CA VAL A 129 -17.62 -5.79 21.26
C VAL A 129 -17.54 -6.28 22.73
N GLU A 130 -17.26 -7.56 22.95
CA GLU A 130 -17.04 -8.09 24.30
C GLU A 130 -15.83 -7.45 24.98
N TYR A 131 -14.68 -7.40 24.29
CA TYR A 131 -13.48 -6.77 24.82
C TYR A 131 -13.62 -5.26 25.01
N GLU A 132 -14.37 -4.57 24.15
CA GLU A 132 -14.68 -3.14 24.30
C GLU A 132 -15.47 -2.87 25.57
N ARG A 133 -16.49 -3.70 25.84
CA ARG A 133 -17.27 -3.60 27.08
C ARG A 133 -16.37 -3.81 28.30
N ASP A 134 -15.58 -4.87 28.29
CA ASP A 134 -14.74 -5.26 29.44
C ASP A 134 -13.62 -4.23 29.68
N ALA A 135 -12.99 -3.72 28.62
CA ALA A 135 -12.01 -2.64 28.71
C ALA A 135 -12.65 -1.32 29.19
N SER A 136 -13.87 -1.02 28.76
CA SER A 136 -14.62 0.15 29.23
C SER A 136 -14.98 0.05 30.71
N GLN A 137 -15.38 -1.14 31.17
CA GLN A 137 -15.62 -1.43 32.58
C GLN A 137 -14.35 -1.32 33.40
N HIS A 138 -13.24 -1.89 32.93
CA HIS A 138 -11.92 -1.74 33.55
C HIS A 138 -11.55 -0.26 33.72
N GLY A 139 -11.70 0.55 32.65
CA GLY A 139 -11.43 1.99 32.73
C GLY A 139 -12.37 2.75 33.67
N ALA A 140 -13.63 2.33 33.80
CA ALA A 140 -14.56 2.91 34.78
C ALA A 140 -14.16 2.58 36.23
N LEU A 141 -13.78 1.33 36.50
CA LEU A 141 -13.31 0.89 37.80
C LEU A 141 -11.99 1.58 38.20
N GLN A 142 -11.08 1.81 37.26
CA GLN A 142 -9.86 2.58 37.50
C GLN A 142 -10.19 4.01 37.96
N ARG A 143 -11.09 4.70 37.24
CA ARG A 143 -11.53 6.04 37.63
C ARG A 143 -12.21 6.07 38.99
N GLU A 144 -12.97 5.03 39.35
CA GLU A 144 -13.59 4.93 40.66
C GLU A 144 -12.56 4.70 41.77
N LEU A 145 -11.54 3.87 41.52
CA LEU A 145 -10.42 3.66 42.43
C LEU A 145 -9.62 4.94 42.63
N ASP A 146 -9.30 5.66 41.55
CA ASP A 146 -8.62 6.94 41.60
C ASP A 146 -9.44 7.97 42.39
N ALA A 147 -10.76 8.04 42.16
CA ALA A 147 -11.65 8.94 42.91
C ALA A 147 -11.70 8.59 44.40
N LEU A 148 -11.72 7.30 44.74
CA LEU A 148 -11.67 6.82 46.12
C LEU A 148 -10.35 7.25 46.78
N TYR A 149 -9.22 7.01 46.12
CA TYR A 149 -7.90 7.35 46.64
C TYR A 149 -7.74 8.87 46.79
N ASN A 150 -8.15 9.64 45.79
CA ASN A 150 -8.17 11.10 45.88
C ASN A 150 -9.04 11.60 47.05
N SER A 151 -10.18 10.97 47.36
CA SER A 151 -11.01 11.40 48.51
C SER A 151 -10.33 11.20 49.88
N ILE A 152 -9.40 10.24 49.95
CA ILE A 152 -8.69 9.85 51.18
C ILE A 152 -7.39 10.65 51.31
N PHE A 153 -6.59 10.68 50.24
CA PHE A 153 -5.21 11.15 50.20
C PHE A 153 -5.03 12.50 49.50
N ALA A 154 -6.08 13.16 48.99
CA ALA A 154 -5.89 14.49 48.42
C ALA A 154 -5.48 15.50 49.51
N GLY A 155 -4.29 16.07 49.31
CA GLY A 155 -3.70 17.05 50.20
C GLY A 155 -2.88 16.41 51.32
N TYR A 156 -2.28 17.27 52.16
CA TYR A 156 -1.29 16.84 53.14
C TYR A 156 -1.80 15.74 54.08
N THR A 157 -1.09 14.61 54.12
CA THR A 157 -1.38 13.46 54.99
C THR A 157 -0.35 13.32 56.11
N PRO A 158 -0.39 14.17 57.17
CA PRO A 158 0.65 14.20 58.21
C PRO A 158 0.84 12.90 59.00
N GLU A 159 -0.16 12.00 58.97
CA GLU A 159 -0.08 10.66 59.57
C GLU A 159 0.72 9.66 58.71
N PHE A 160 1.03 10.01 57.46
CA PHE A 160 1.68 9.20 56.43
C PHE A 160 2.72 10.03 55.63
N PRO A 161 3.77 10.57 56.26
CA PRO A 161 4.74 11.45 55.60
C PRO A 161 5.46 10.82 54.40
N GLU A 162 5.65 9.49 54.41
CA GLU A 162 6.21 8.77 53.26
C GLU A 162 5.31 8.81 52.01
N GLU A 163 4.00 8.96 52.19
CA GLU A 163 3.05 9.07 51.08
C GLU A 163 3.16 10.46 50.44
N ASP A 164 3.16 11.52 51.25
CA ASP A 164 3.41 12.90 50.81
C ASP A 164 4.76 13.02 50.05
N GLU A 165 5.83 12.38 50.54
CA GLU A 165 7.14 12.37 49.86
C GLU A 165 7.07 11.69 48.47
N ARG A 166 6.33 10.60 48.36
CA ARG A 166 6.14 9.89 47.08
C ARG A 166 5.24 10.67 46.13
N GLU A 167 4.18 11.32 46.62
CA GLU A 167 3.35 12.23 45.83
C GLU A 167 4.20 13.35 45.22
N GLY A 168 5.07 13.96 46.03
CA GLY A 168 6.04 14.96 45.57
C GLY A 168 6.97 14.44 44.47
N ALA A 169 7.56 13.25 44.65
CA ALA A 169 8.43 12.64 43.66
C ALA A 169 7.69 12.32 42.34
N VAL A 170 6.45 11.85 42.40
CA VAL A 170 5.59 11.65 41.22
C VAL A 170 5.28 12.98 40.54
N GLY A 171 4.98 14.03 41.30
CA GLY A 171 4.77 15.37 40.77
C GLY A 171 5.99 15.90 40.02
N GLU A 172 7.19 15.74 40.59
CA GLU A 172 8.45 16.15 39.94
C GLU A 172 8.73 15.38 38.65
N THR A 173 8.53 14.05 38.68
CA THR A 173 8.75 13.20 37.50
C THR A 173 7.74 13.51 36.40
N ASN A 174 6.47 13.74 36.74
CA ASN A 174 5.45 14.19 35.80
C ASN A 174 5.80 15.55 35.18
N ALA A 175 6.27 16.52 35.98
CA ALA A 175 6.73 17.81 35.45
C ALA A 175 7.90 17.64 34.46
N ARG A 176 8.87 16.77 34.78
CA ARG A 176 9.98 16.45 33.86
C ARG A 176 9.49 15.78 32.57
N LEU A 177 8.53 14.86 32.67
CA LEU A 177 7.94 14.18 31.52
C LEU A 177 7.23 15.17 30.61
N GLN A 178 6.42 16.08 31.17
CA GLN A 178 5.75 17.14 30.39
C GLN A 178 6.75 18.02 29.63
N VAL A 179 7.85 18.42 30.28
CA VAL A 179 8.93 19.18 29.63
C VAL A 179 9.56 18.39 28.48
N MET A 180 9.80 17.08 28.65
CA MET A 180 10.35 16.24 27.59
C MET A 180 9.36 16.03 26.44
N HIS A 181 8.08 15.83 26.74
CA HIS A 181 7.03 15.67 25.72
C HIS A 181 6.93 16.92 24.84
N GLU A 182 6.96 18.11 25.45
CA GLU A 182 6.97 19.38 24.72
C GLU A 182 8.22 19.53 23.84
N LYS A 183 9.39 19.05 24.30
CA LYS A 183 10.61 19.01 23.47
C LYS A 183 10.47 18.07 22.28
N ILE A 184 9.92 16.87 22.48
CA ILE A 184 9.68 15.88 21.42
C ILE A 184 8.75 16.46 20.37
N LYS A 185 7.61 17.02 20.79
CA LYS A 185 6.64 17.65 19.89
C LYS A 185 7.26 18.77 19.05
N ARG A 186 8.12 19.61 19.66
CA ARG A 186 8.88 20.62 18.91
C ARG A 186 9.84 20.01 17.90
N ALA A 187 10.51 18.91 18.24
CA ALA A 187 11.41 18.21 17.34
C ALA A 187 10.66 17.57 16.16
N GLU A 188 9.49 16.95 16.39
CA GLU A 188 8.63 16.40 15.34
C GLU A 188 8.24 17.47 14.31
N VAL A 189 7.76 18.63 14.77
CA VAL A 189 7.42 19.76 13.88
C VAL A 189 8.64 20.25 13.08
N GLN A 190 9.84 20.21 13.67
CA GLN A 190 11.06 20.57 12.94
C GLN A 190 11.43 19.53 11.87
N ILE A 191 11.28 18.24 12.17
CA ILE A 191 11.50 17.15 11.22
C ILE A 191 10.52 17.26 10.06
N ASP A 192 9.24 17.48 10.31
CA ASP A 192 8.23 17.63 9.26
C ASP A 192 8.56 18.79 8.32
N ARG A 193 8.98 19.94 8.87
CA ARG A 193 9.42 21.09 8.08
C ARG A 193 10.66 20.76 7.24
N ALA A 194 11.62 20.03 7.80
CA ALA A 194 12.82 19.60 7.09
C ALA A 194 12.48 18.63 5.94
N LEU A 195 11.59 17.67 6.19
CA LEU A 195 11.09 16.72 5.19
C LEU A 195 10.36 17.43 4.05
N GLN A 196 9.46 18.37 4.37
CA GLN A 196 8.77 19.18 3.36
C GLN A 196 9.75 19.99 2.50
N LYS A 197 10.75 20.62 3.14
CA LYS A 197 11.80 21.36 2.43
C LYS A 197 12.62 20.41 1.52
N GLY A 198 12.99 19.24 2.02
CA GLY A 198 13.70 18.21 1.26
C GLY A 198 12.90 17.72 0.05
N ALA A 199 11.62 17.43 0.23
CA ALA A 199 10.72 17.00 -0.85
C ALA A 199 10.59 18.08 -1.94
N ARG A 200 10.49 19.36 -1.55
CA ARG A 200 10.48 20.47 -2.49
C ARG A 200 11.78 20.56 -3.30
N LEU A 201 12.93 20.51 -2.62
CA LEU A 201 14.24 20.53 -3.28
C LEU A 201 14.40 19.35 -4.24
N LEU A 202 13.95 18.15 -3.85
CA LEU A 202 14.03 16.96 -4.69
C LEU A 202 13.15 17.09 -5.94
N LYS A 203 11.93 17.63 -5.80
CA LYS A 203 11.04 17.92 -6.93
C LYS A 203 11.63 18.97 -7.89
N GLU A 204 12.26 20.02 -7.34
CA GLU A 204 12.96 21.04 -8.13
C GLU A 204 14.15 20.44 -8.90
N GLN A 205 14.92 19.52 -8.30
CA GLN A 205 16.02 18.85 -8.97
C GLN A 205 15.53 17.88 -10.06
N GLN A 206 14.49 17.10 -9.80
CA GLN A 206 13.88 16.22 -10.80
C GLN A 206 13.35 16.98 -12.03
N ALA A 207 12.78 18.18 -11.82
CA ALA A 207 12.34 19.03 -12.92
C ALA A 207 13.52 19.49 -13.79
N LYS A 208 14.61 19.95 -13.16
CA LYS A 208 15.83 20.36 -13.87
C LYS A 208 16.47 19.20 -14.62
N GLU A 209 16.54 18.02 -14.00
CA GLU A 209 17.06 16.81 -14.65
C GLU A 209 16.24 16.47 -15.90
N LYS A 210 14.91 16.53 -15.80
CA LYS A 210 14.02 16.31 -16.96
C LYS A 210 14.24 17.33 -18.07
N GLU A 211 14.43 18.60 -17.72
CA GLU A 211 14.76 19.66 -18.69
C GLU A 211 16.12 19.37 -19.37
N PHE A 212 17.14 18.99 -18.61
CA PHE A 212 18.44 18.63 -19.17
C PHE A 212 18.35 17.41 -20.08
N ILE A 213 17.60 16.36 -19.71
CA ILE A 213 17.38 15.19 -20.56
C ILE A 213 16.67 15.58 -21.85
N ALA A 214 15.63 16.42 -21.77
CA ALA A 214 14.91 16.89 -22.95
C ALA A 214 15.84 17.70 -23.89
N GLU A 215 16.68 18.56 -23.33
CA GLU A 215 17.64 19.35 -24.10
C GLU A 215 18.73 18.47 -24.74
N VAL A 216 19.26 17.49 -24.01
CA VAL A 216 20.21 16.50 -24.55
C VAL A 216 19.59 15.73 -25.73
N ASN A 217 18.33 15.31 -25.61
CA ASN A 217 17.62 14.64 -26.70
C ASN A 217 17.40 15.57 -27.90
N ARG A 218 17.06 16.84 -27.67
CA ARG A 218 16.87 17.85 -28.72
C ARG A 218 18.16 18.14 -29.47
N VAL A 219 19.25 18.40 -28.75
CA VAL A 219 20.58 18.61 -29.37
C VAL A 219 21.07 17.34 -30.05
N GLY A 220 20.77 16.16 -29.49
CA GLY A 220 21.09 14.87 -30.09
C GLY A 220 20.37 14.65 -31.43
N THR A 221 19.10 15.00 -31.53
CA THR A 221 18.32 14.93 -32.79
C THR A 221 18.84 15.94 -33.81
N GLU A 222 19.07 17.20 -33.42
CA GLU A 222 19.66 18.21 -34.30
C GLU A 222 21.04 17.77 -34.82
N LEU A 223 21.89 17.20 -33.96
CA LEU A 223 23.19 16.66 -34.38
C LEU A 223 23.04 15.51 -35.39
N LYS A 224 22.05 14.62 -35.21
CA LYS A 224 21.75 13.53 -36.16
C LYS A 224 21.36 14.13 -37.52
N GLU A 225 20.45 15.11 -37.56
CA GLU A 225 20.03 15.79 -38.79
C GLU A 225 21.20 16.47 -39.50
N ARG A 226 21.99 17.28 -38.78
CA ARG A 226 23.19 17.95 -39.34
C ARG A 226 24.21 16.97 -39.92
N ARG A 227 24.36 15.78 -39.32
CA ARG A 227 25.24 14.73 -39.85
C ARG A 227 24.72 14.17 -41.17
N VAL A 228 23.41 13.96 -41.29
CA VAL A 228 22.77 13.51 -42.54
C VAL A 228 22.92 14.58 -43.62
N GLU A 229 22.65 15.86 -43.31
CA GLU A 229 22.85 16.99 -44.23
C GLU A 229 24.29 17.06 -44.75
N LEU A 230 25.26 16.88 -43.85
CA LEU A 230 26.68 16.89 -44.20
C LEU A 230 27.06 15.70 -45.08
N GLN A 231 26.54 14.49 -44.80
CA GLN A 231 26.77 13.31 -45.64
C GLN A 231 26.18 13.51 -47.04
N TRP A 232 24.94 14.01 -47.12
CA TRP A 232 24.29 14.31 -48.40
C TRP A 232 25.08 15.32 -49.23
N SER A 233 25.51 16.42 -48.61
CA SER A 233 26.33 17.45 -49.26
C SER A 233 27.66 16.88 -49.78
N ARG A 234 28.27 15.96 -49.04
CA ARG A 234 29.50 15.26 -49.45
C ARG A 234 29.25 14.34 -50.65
N GLU A 235 28.17 13.56 -50.63
CA GLU A 235 27.81 12.67 -51.75
C GLU A 235 27.49 13.45 -53.03
N GLU A 236 26.79 14.58 -52.89
CA GLU A 236 26.49 15.46 -54.02
C GLU A 236 27.77 16.07 -54.62
N ALA A 237 28.69 16.56 -53.77
CA ALA A 237 29.99 17.05 -54.20
C ALA A 237 30.80 15.95 -54.92
N PHE A 238 30.81 14.72 -54.40
CA PHE A 238 31.45 13.58 -55.05
C PHE A 238 30.85 13.31 -56.44
N ARG A 239 29.51 13.30 -56.56
CA ARG A 239 28.81 13.09 -57.83
C ARG A 239 29.14 14.15 -58.89
N ARG A 240 29.23 15.42 -58.49
CA ARG A 240 29.60 16.52 -59.40
C ARG A 240 30.99 16.34 -59.99
N VAL A 241 31.91 15.71 -59.26
CA VAL A 241 33.29 15.47 -59.72
C VAL A 241 33.41 14.21 -60.59
N THR A 242 32.57 13.19 -60.38
CA THR A 242 32.64 11.91 -61.11
C THR A 242 31.82 11.83 -62.40
N GLY A 243 30.94 12.80 -62.68
CA GLY A 243 30.41 13.08 -64.04
C GLY A 243 29.37 12.10 -64.61
N GLY A 244 28.13 12.10 -64.09
CA GLY A 244 26.99 11.40 -64.71
C GLY A 244 25.66 12.19 -64.60
N GLU A 245 24.96 12.34 -65.74
CA GLU A 245 23.74 13.13 -65.98
C GLU A 245 22.41 12.49 -65.51
N GLU A 246 21.41 13.38 -65.36
CA GLU A 246 19.92 13.26 -65.25
C GLU A 246 19.18 12.82 -63.95
N ILE A 247 18.72 13.87 -63.25
CA ILE A 247 17.43 14.15 -62.58
C ILE A 247 16.56 12.98 -62.06
N GLY A 248 16.47 12.90 -60.72
CA GLY A 248 15.33 12.36 -60.01
C GLY A 248 15.18 13.09 -58.67
N ASN A 249 14.03 13.75 -58.46
CA ASN A 249 13.73 14.51 -57.25
C ASN A 249 13.62 13.54 -56.05
N ARG A 250 14.74 13.31 -55.35
CA ARG A 250 14.78 12.40 -54.20
C ARG A 250 14.70 13.22 -52.93
N GLU A 251 13.57 13.13 -52.24
CA GLU A 251 13.38 13.71 -50.91
C GLU A 251 14.40 13.14 -49.92
N MET A 252 14.85 13.99 -48.98
CA MET A 252 15.69 13.54 -47.88
C MET A 252 14.98 12.41 -47.12
N PRO A 253 15.67 11.31 -46.79
CA PRO A 253 15.08 10.26 -45.96
C PRO A 253 14.77 10.84 -44.57
N SER A 254 13.54 10.65 -44.10
CA SER A 254 13.17 11.04 -42.74
C SER A 254 13.91 10.17 -41.73
N VAL A 255 14.45 10.80 -40.69
CA VAL A 255 15.15 10.12 -39.60
C VAL A 255 14.13 9.53 -38.63
N GLU A 256 13.45 8.45 -39.03
CA GLU A 256 12.62 7.64 -38.14
C GLU A 256 13.11 6.19 -38.17
N GLY A 257 13.94 5.79 -37.20
CA GLY A 257 14.44 4.42 -37.07
C GLY A 257 15.75 4.30 -36.30
N GLU A 258 15.94 3.13 -35.67
CA GLU A 258 16.78 2.81 -34.52
C GLU A 258 18.30 3.10 -34.58
N ASP A 259 18.89 3.19 -33.38
CA ASP A 259 20.27 3.50 -33.06
C ASP A 259 21.31 2.50 -33.62
N GLU A 260 21.62 2.58 -34.91
CA GLU A 260 22.91 2.10 -35.40
C GLU A 260 23.88 3.28 -35.56
N ALA A 261 24.72 3.45 -34.54
CA ALA A 261 25.89 4.31 -34.65
C ALA A 261 26.76 3.81 -35.82
N PRO A 262 27.04 4.64 -36.84
CA PRO A 262 27.91 4.21 -37.93
C PRO A 262 29.31 3.89 -37.39
N PRO A 263 30.02 2.93 -38.01
CA PRO A 263 31.28 2.41 -37.50
C PRO A 263 32.29 3.54 -37.26
N ALA A 264 32.96 3.49 -36.11
CA ALA A 264 34.00 4.44 -35.76
C ALA A 264 35.10 4.41 -36.83
N TYR A 265 35.30 5.53 -37.53
CA TYR A 265 36.44 5.67 -38.43
C TYR A 265 37.72 5.66 -37.61
N THR A 266 38.44 4.55 -37.68
CA THR A 266 39.80 4.45 -37.17
C THR A 266 40.67 5.42 -37.97
N ARG A 267 41.20 6.44 -37.29
CA ARG A 267 42.30 7.26 -37.83
C ARG A 267 43.53 6.37 -37.86
N THR A 268 43.81 5.75 -39.00
CA THR A 268 45.17 5.31 -39.31
C THR A 268 46.03 6.55 -39.51
N ALA A 269 46.95 6.78 -38.57
CA ALA A 269 48.16 7.56 -38.80
C ALA A 269 49.29 6.59 -39.17
#